data_AF-A0A351SAU9-F1
#
_entry.id   AF-A0A351SAU9-F1
#
_cell.length_a   1.000
_cell.length_b   1.000
_cell.length_c   1.000
_cell.angle_alpha   90.00
_cell.angle_beta   90.00
_cell.angle_gamma   90.00
#
_symmetry.space_group_name_H-M   'P 1'
#
loop_
_entity.id
_entity.type
_entity.pdbx_description
1 polymer ?
#
loop_
_entity_poly.entity_id
_entity_poly.type
_entity_poly.pdbx_seq_one_letter_code
_entity_poly.pdbx_strand_id
1 'polypeptide(L)'
;RLDQDKMSIALAKLAQEDPSFRVKIDEESAQTLISGMGELHLEVLVDRMRREFGVEASVGKPQVAYREAIQREGRGEGKFIRQTGGRGQYGHVILKV
;
A
#
# COMPACT_ATOMS: atom_id res chain seq x y z
N ARG A 1 -8.08 -1.73 15.70
CA ARG A 1 -6.77 -1.96 16.37
C ARG A 1 -6.69 -3.40 16.88
N LEU A 2 -7.66 -3.86 17.68
CA LEU A 2 -7.76 -5.27 18.11
C LEU A 2 -7.75 -6.28 16.94
N ASP A 3 -8.42 -5.97 15.83
CA ASP A 3 -8.46 -6.87 14.67
C ASP A 3 -7.12 -6.96 13.92
N GLN A 4 -6.28 -5.94 14.00
CA GLN A 4 -4.96 -5.92 13.37
C GLN A 4 -3.97 -6.83 14.11
N ASP A 5 -4.04 -6.83 15.45
CA ASP A 5 -3.22 -7.72 16.29
C ASP A 5 -3.65 -9.18 16.12
N LYS A 6 -4.97 -9.44 16.12
CA LYS A 6 -5.53 -10.77 15.85
C LYS A 6 -5.17 -11.27 14.45
N MET A 7 -5.24 -10.39 13.44
CA MET A 7 -4.85 -10.70 12.06
C MET A 7 -3.37 -11.07 11.97
N SER A 8 -2.49 -10.32 12.65
CA SER A 8 -1.05 -10.60 12.66
C SER A 8 -0.73 -11.97 13.27
N ILE A 9 -1.40 -12.32 14.38
CA ILE A 9 -1.25 -13.63 15.04
C ILE A 9 -1.82 -14.76 14.17
N ALA A 10 -2.99 -14.54 13.54
CA ALA A 10 -3.62 -15.52 12.66
C ALA A 10 -2.76 -15.81 11.42
N LEU A 11 -2.24 -14.77 10.78
CA LEU A 11 -1.34 -14.89 9.62
C LEU A 11 -0.04 -15.61 9.98
N ALA A 12 0.52 -15.35 11.16
CA ALA A 12 1.73 -16.02 11.63
C ALA A 12 1.51 -17.52 11.88
N LYS A 13 0.37 -17.92 12.45
CA LYS A 13 0.00 -19.33 12.64
C LYS A 13 -0.25 -20.04 11.31
N LEU A 14 -0.99 -19.41 10.40
CA LEU A 14 -1.26 -19.97 9.07
C LEU A 14 0.02 -20.14 8.24
N ALA A 15 0.97 -19.21 8.36
CA ALA A 15 2.28 -19.33 7.73
C ALA A 15 3.16 -20.47 8.30
N GLN A 16 2.88 -20.93 9.53
CA GLN A 16 3.55 -22.11 10.10
C GLN A 16 2.91 -23.43 9.64
N GLU A 17 1.60 -23.45 9.38
CA GLU A 17 0.90 -24.63 8.89
C GLU A 17 1.16 -24.91 7.40
N ASP A 18 1.22 -23.86 6.58
CA ASP A 18 1.48 -23.98 5.14
C ASP A 18 2.72 -23.17 4.70
N PRO A 19 3.84 -23.83 4.33
CA PRO A 19 5.04 -23.16 3.86
C PRO A 19 4.91 -22.49 2.48
N SER A 20 3.83 -22.76 1.75
CA SER A 20 3.52 -22.12 0.47
C SER A 20 2.82 -20.76 0.63
N PHE A 21 2.36 -20.45 1.85
CA PHE A 21 1.74 -19.18 2.20
C PHE A 21 2.80 -18.13 2.53
N ARG A 22 2.76 -16.99 1.82
CA ARG A 22 3.67 -15.86 2.08
C ARG A 22 2.87 -14.60 2.36
N VAL A 23 3.29 -13.88 3.39
CA VAL A 23 2.74 -12.58 3.74
C VAL A 23 3.82 -11.53 3.54
N LYS A 24 3.49 -10.47 2.81
CA LYS A 24 4.36 -9.32 2.60
C LYS A 24 3.56 -8.05 2.90
N ILE A 25 4.19 -7.09 3.57
CA ILE A 25 3.63 -5.76 3.73
C ILE A 25 4.20 -4.89 2.61
N ASP A 26 3.32 -4.28 1.81
CA ASP A 26 3.72 -3.34 0.78
C ASP A 26 3.85 -1.94 1.38
N GLU A 27 5.04 -1.35 1.30
CA GLU A 27 5.34 -0.04 1.92
C GLU A 27 4.74 1.14 1.15
N GLU A 28 4.47 1.01 -0.16
CA GLU A 28 3.86 2.07 -0.97
C GLU A 28 2.34 2.17 -0.73
N SER A 29 1.65 1.03 -0.64
CA SER A 29 0.18 1.00 -0.46
C SER A 29 -0.26 0.79 1.00
N ALA A 30 0.66 0.48 1.91
CA ALA A 30 0.39 0.08 3.29
C ALA A 30 -0.57 -1.13 3.39
N GLN A 31 -0.60 -1.98 2.37
CA GLN A 31 -1.46 -3.17 2.32
C GLN A 31 -0.70 -4.43 2.73
N THR A 32 -1.39 -5.34 3.41
CA THR A 32 -0.88 -6.70 3.65
C THR A 32 -1.20 -7.58 2.44
N LEU A 33 -0.19 -7.86 1.64
CA LEU A 33 -0.27 -8.76 0.51
C LEU A 33 -0.11 -10.20 0.96
N ILE A 34 -1.07 -11.03 0.56
CA ILE A 34 -1.10 -12.45 0.84
C ILE A 34 -0.87 -13.19 -0.47
N SER A 35 0.08 -14.12 -0.47
CA SER A 35 0.42 -14.95 -1.63
C SER A 35 0.24 -16.43 -1.29
N GLY A 36 -0.37 -17.17 -2.21
CA GLY A 36 -0.57 -18.62 -2.10
C GLY A 36 -0.47 -19.28 -3.47
N MET A 37 -0.59 -20.62 -3.49
CA MET A 37 -0.42 -21.44 -4.71
C MET A 37 -1.51 -21.25 -5.77
N GLY A 38 -2.69 -20.71 -5.40
CA GLY A 38 -3.80 -20.50 -6.32
C GLY A 38 -5.02 -19.89 -5.63
N GLU A 39 -6.05 -19.62 -6.42
CA GLU A 39 -7.31 -19.00 -5.98
C GLU A 39 -8.00 -19.83 -4.89
N LEU A 40 -8.13 -21.15 -5.09
CA LEU A 40 -8.74 -22.05 -4.11
C LEU A 40 -8.00 -22.02 -2.77
N HIS A 41 -6.67 -21.95 -2.79
CA HIS A 41 -5.89 -21.90 -1.56
C HIS A 41 -6.21 -20.60 -0.78
N LEU A 42 -6.27 -19.47 -1.47
CA LEU A 42 -6.61 -18.18 -0.86
C LEU A 42 -8.05 -18.16 -0.32
N GLU A 43 -9.02 -18.74 -1.02
CA GLU A 43 -10.42 -18.82 -0.55
C GLU A 43 -10.55 -19.65 0.74
N VAL A 44 -9.90 -20.82 0.80
CA VAL A 44 -9.92 -21.68 1.98
C VAL A 44 -9.25 -20.99 3.17
N LEU A 45 -8.14 -20.26 2.95
CA LEU A 45 -7.47 -19.47 3.98
C LEU A 45 -8.37 -18.37 4.54
N VAL A 46 -9.10 -17.65 3.69
CA VAL A 46 -10.03 -16.60 4.12
C VAL A 46 -11.18 -17.19 4.93
N ASP A 47 -11.73 -18.33 4.52
CA ASP A 47 -12.79 -19.02 5.28
C ASP A 47 -12.26 -19.53 6.64
N ARG A 48 -11.04 -20.09 6.70
CA ARG A 48 -10.41 -20.48 7.97
C ARG A 48 -10.15 -19.27 8.87
N MET A 49 -9.65 -18.15 8.35
CA MET A 49 -9.45 -16.92 9.13
C MET A 49 -10.76 -16.40 9.73
N ARG A 50 -11.86 -16.48 8.97
CA ARG A 50 -13.18 -16.06 9.44
C ARG A 50 -13.74 -16.99 10.51
N ARG A 51 -13.59 -18.32 10.34
CA ARG A 51 -14.15 -19.33 11.26
C ARG A 51 -13.31 -19.54 12.52
N GLU A 52 -12.00 -19.65 12.39
CA GLU A 52 -11.11 -20.00 13.50
C GLU A 52 -10.69 -18.78 14.33
N PHE A 53 -10.47 -17.62 13.67
CA PHE A 53 -9.94 -16.43 14.33
C PHE A 53 -10.97 -15.28 14.45
N GLY A 54 -12.15 -15.42 13.82
CA GLY A 54 -13.20 -14.41 13.87
C GLY A 54 -12.78 -13.07 13.25
N VAL A 55 -11.81 -13.07 12.34
CA VAL A 55 -11.30 -11.87 11.68
C VAL A 55 -12.05 -11.70 10.36
N GLU A 56 -12.82 -10.62 10.22
CA GLU A 56 -13.38 -10.21 8.93
C GLU A 56 -12.33 -9.42 8.16
N ALA A 57 -11.59 -10.11 7.29
CA ALA A 57 -10.64 -9.49 6.38
C ALA A 57 -11.31 -9.21 5.02
N SER A 58 -11.23 -7.97 4.56
CA SER A 58 -11.66 -7.60 3.21
C SER A 58 -10.64 -8.06 2.19
N VAL A 59 -11.01 -9.04 1.37
CA VAL A 59 -10.15 -9.56 0.29
C VAL A 59 -10.46 -8.81 -1.00
N GLY A 60 -9.42 -8.36 -1.68
CA GLY A 60 -9.55 -7.59 -2.93
C GLY A 60 -8.33 -7.74 -3.81
N LYS A 61 -8.40 -7.17 -5.02
CA LYS A 61 -7.25 -7.12 -5.93
C LYS A 61 -6.18 -6.20 -5.31
N PRO A 62 -4.89 -6.60 -5.35
CA PRO A 62 -3.81 -5.76 -4.86
C PRO A 62 -3.80 -4.44 -5.64
N GLN A 63 -3.52 -3.34 -4.95
CA GLN A 63 -3.33 -2.07 -5.63
C GLN A 63 -2.02 -2.09 -6.40
N VAL A 64 -2.08 -1.60 -7.64
CA VAL A 64 -0.89 -1.43 -8.47
C VAL A 64 -0.28 -0.07 -8.17
N ALA A 65 0.97 -0.06 -7.69
CA ALA A 65 1.74 1.17 -7.52
C ALA A 65 2.17 1.69 -8.90
N TYR A 66 1.36 2.59 -9.47
CA TYR A 66 1.71 3.27 -10.72
C TYR A 66 2.80 4.30 -10.47
N ARG A 67 3.83 4.29 -11.31
CA ARG A 67 4.88 5.31 -11.32
C ARG A 67 4.70 6.19 -12.55
N GLU A 68 4.80 7.50 -12.34
CA GLU A 68 4.73 8.47 -13.43
C GLU A 68 6.11 8.65 -14.05
N ALA A 69 6.16 8.71 -15.38
CA ALA A 69 7.36 9.01 -16.13
C ALA A 69 7.05 10.03 -17.23
N ILE A 70 7.96 10.98 -17.43
CA ILE A 70 7.91 11.92 -18.54
C ILE A 70 8.42 11.25 -19.82
N GLN A 71 7.70 11.41 -20.93
CA GLN A 71 8.12 10.86 -22.22
C GLN A 71 9.08 11.77 -23.00
N ARG A 72 9.07 13.08 -22.71
CA ARG A 72 9.85 14.10 -23.40
C ARG A 72 10.31 15.15 -22.40
N GLU A 73 11.40 15.83 -22.72
CA GLU A 73 11.90 16.92 -21.91
C GLU A 73 10.86 18.06 -21.83
N GLY A 74 10.47 18.42 -20.62
CA GLY A 74 9.61 19.56 -20.30
C GLY A 74 10.44 20.75 -19.81
N ARG A 75 9.99 21.96 -20.12
CA ARG A 75 10.48 23.19 -19.46
C ARG A 75 9.32 23.82 -18.70
N GLY A 76 9.52 24.08 -17.42
CA GLY A 76 8.53 24.70 -16.54
C GLY A 76 9.09 25.93 -15.84
N GLU A 77 8.28 26.97 -15.73
CA GLU A 77 8.59 28.17 -14.95
C GLU A 77 7.64 28.23 -13.74
N GLY A 78 8.20 28.22 -12.53
CA GLY A 78 7.46 28.35 -11.28
C GLY A 78 7.78 29.68 -10.60
N LYS A 79 6.81 30.59 -10.57
CA LYS A 79 6.87 31.84 -9.81
C LYS A 79 5.97 31.74 -8.58
N PHE A 80 6.59 31.77 -7.40
CA PHE A 80 5.89 31.86 -6.13
C PHE A 80 6.07 33.28 -5.56
N ILE A 81 5.02 34.08 -5.67
CA ILE A 81 5.00 35.44 -5.13
C ILE A 81 3.83 35.51 -4.15
N ARG A 82 4.14 35.57 -2.85
CA ARG A 82 3.11 35.68 -1.81
C ARG A 82 3.47 36.79 -0.83
N GLN A 83 2.59 37.77 -0.74
CA GLN A 83 2.72 38.91 0.16
C GLN A 83 1.47 38.98 1.04
N THR A 84 1.64 38.64 2.33
CA THR A 84 0.57 38.75 3.33
C THR A 84 1.08 39.67 4.43
N GLY A 85 0.69 40.95 4.38
CA GLY A 85 0.84 41.93 5.46
C GLY A 85 2.25 42.34 5.92
N GLY A 86 3.33 41.67 5.50
CA GLY A 86 4.72 41.94 5.91
C GLY A 86 5.75 41.58 4.82
N ARG A 87 7.01 41.24 5.19
CA ARG A 87 8.07 40.86 4.22
C ARG A 87 7.57 39.71 3.32
N GLY A 88 7.46 39.99 2.03
CA GLY A 88 6.95 39.05 1.03
C GLY A 88 7.92 37.90 0.75
N GLN A 89 7.37 36.77 0.32
CA GLN A 89 8.13 35.64 -0.21
C GLN A 89 8.12 35.73 -1.74
N TYR A 90 9.30 35.74 -2.33
CA TYR A 90 9.50 35.70 -3.79
C TYR A 90 10.44 34.54 -4.13
N GLY A 91 9.97 33.64 -4.98
CA GLY A 91 10.76 32.57 -5.56
C GLY A 91 10.43 32.44 -7.04
N HIS A 92 11.45 32.40 -7.89
CA HIS A 92 11.30 32.15 -9.30
C HIS A 92 12.26 31.05 -9.71
N VAL A 93 11.74 29.94 -10.21
CA VAL A 93 12.51 28.77 -10.63
C VAL A 93 12.16 28.43 -12.06
N ILE A 94 13.18 28.25 -12.89
CA ILE A 94 13.05 27.67 -14.22
C ILE A 94 13.63 26.26 -14.13
N LEU A 95 12.79 25.27 -14.40
CA LEU A 95 13.11 23.85 -14.31
C LEU A 95 13.04 23.23 -15.69
N LYS A 96 14.03 22.39 -16.00
CA LYS A 96 14.02 21.50 -17.16
C LYS A 96 13.95 20.08 -16.61
N VAL A 97 12.93 19.32 -17.01
CA VAL A 97 12.58 17.99 -16.51
C VAL A 97 12.66 17.00 -17.66
#